data_AF-A0A1I7YPH2-F1
#
_entry.id   AF-A0A1I7YPH2-F1
#
_cell.length_a   1.000
_cell.length_b   1.000
_cell.length_c   1.000
_cell.angle_alpha   90.00
_cell.angle_beta   90.00
_cell.angle_gamma   90.00
#
_symmetry.space_group_name_H-M   'P 1'
#
loop_
_entity.id
_entity.type
_entity.pdbx_description
1 polymer ?
#
loop_
_entity_poly.entity_id
_entity_poly.type
_entity_poly.pdbx_seq_one_letter_code
_entity_poly.pdbx_strand_id
1 'polypeptide(L)'
;MDDVPFLFVNTVLHCLNSESLAAPRLLAHPLWSSVAEEHYGKRKDYAFHLIKHFNANQITMQHLLEEGHTDPEQWLRSDKTYLRVRELWFNVILSRSAPEITLEEALQWSLRMAPYLNDLNEIILFHLGGKKERFDFLWKRPCHTLSYYNYFEDTSVLRWHLQNNDRLKSTNTCLFSYDDVRDLLPLCAEKRLTWEMTFPLNSNNLNSVKTWQGDAQWDEIYPTVPAQPEKGMAFYEDEHIRKEFLWSSRGPSFFTVTWK
;
A
#
# COMPACT_ATOMS: atom_id res chain seq x y z
N MET A 1 34.36 14.72 -13.74
CA MET A 1 32.98 15.07 -13.31
C MET A 1 33.04 15.34 -11.82
N ASP A 2 33.98 16.18 -11.39
CA ASP A 2 34.64 16.01 -10.08
C ASP A 2 34.14 17.01 -9.03
N ASP A 3 33.33 17.99 -9.44
CA ASP A 3 32.79 19.06 -8.60
C ASP A 3 31.31 18.85 -8.29
N VAL A 4 30.91 17.62 -7.98
CA VAL A 4 29.55 17.35 -7.51
C VAL A 4 29.51 17.54 -5.99
N PRO A 5 28.72 18.50 -5.44
CA PRO A 5 28.66 18.72 -4.01
C PRO A 5 28.19 17.47 -3.27
N PHE A 6 28.80 17.18 -2.11
CA PHE A 6 28.38 16.08 -1.22
C PHE A 6 26.87 16.09 -0.98
N LEU A 7 26.30 17.28 -0.73
CA LEU A 7 24.87 17.42 -0.45
C LEU A 7 24.00 16.95 -1.62
N PHE A 8 24.42 17.20 -2.86
CA PHE A 8 23.70 16.73 -4.04
C PHE A 8 23.71 15.20 -4.11
N VAL A 9 24.89 14.57 -3.96
CA VAL A 9 25.03 13.11 -3.96
C VAL A 9 24.18 12.50 -2.84
N ASN A 10 24.25 13.08 -1.64
CA ASN A 10 23.47 12.63 -0.48
C ASN A 10 21.96 12.73 -0.73
N THR A 11 21.47 13.83 -1.31
CA THR A 11 20.04 14.00 -1.64
C THR A 11 19.59 13.00 -2.69
N VAL A 12 20.36 12.80 -3.76
CA VAL A 12 20.03 11.81 -4.81
C VAL A 12 19.93 10.41 -4.21
N LEU A 13 20.93 10.01 -3.43
CA LEU A 13 20.97 8.68 -2.83
C LEU A 13 19.88 8.47 -1.78
N HIS A 14 19.50 9.51 -1.02
CA HIS A 14 18.36 9.48 -0.10
C HIS A 14 17.04 9.13 -0.81
N CYS A 15 16.85 9.61 -2.05
CA CYS A 15 15.67 9.34 -2.86
C CYS A 15 15.64 7.94 -3.51
N LEU A 16 16.78 7.26 -3.65
CA LEU A 16 16.82 5.93 -4.25
C LEU A 16 16.21 4.89 -3.29
N ASN A 17 15.51 3.88 -3.82
CA ASN A 17 15.13 2.72 -3.00
C ASN A 17 16.39 1.93 -2.56
N SER A 18 16.25 1.08 -1.53
CA SER A 18 17.40 0.39 -0.94
C SER A 18 18.08 -0.59 -1.91
N GLU A 19 17.30 -1.21 -2.80
CA GLU A 19 17.79 -2.11 -3.85
C GLU A 19 18.65 -1.37 -4.89
N SER A 20 18.26 -0.14 -5.25
CA SER A 20 18.96 0.68 -6.24
C SER A 20 20.28 1.25 -5.70
N LEU A 21 20.53 1.21 -4.39
CA LEU A 21 21.82 1.62 -3.83
C LEU A 21 22.96 0.69 -4.22
N ALA A 22 22.67 -0.55 -4.65
CA ALA A 22 23.71 -1.48 -5.09
C ALA A 22 24.53 -0.92 -6.27
N ALA A 23 23.89 -0.23 -7.23
CA ALA A 23 24.58 0.29 -8.40
C ALA A 23 25.56 1.44 -8.04
N PRO A 24 25.16 2.50 -7.30
CA PRO A 24 26.07 3.55 -6.88
C PRO A 24 27.25 3.07 -6.01
N ARG A 25 27.04 2.04 -5.17
CA ARG A 25 28.10 1.42 -4.35
C ARG A 25 29.23 0.81 -5.18
N LEU A 26 28.90 0.30 -6.36
CA LEU A 26 29.85 -0.33 -7.28
C LEU A 26 30.53 0.68 -8.23
N LEU A 27 30.20 1.97 -8.14
CA LEU A 27 30.86 3.00 -8.95
C LEU A 27 32.32 3.17 -8.48
N ALA A 28 33.23 3.32 -9.44
CA ALA A 28 34.63 3.64 -9.16
C ALA A 28 34.82 5.04 -8.53
N HIS A 29 33.77 5.88 -8.53
CA HIS A 29 33.83 7.23 -7.98
C HIS A 29 33.69 7.20 -6.44
N PRO A 30 34.71 7.64 -5.68
CA PRO A 30 34.78 7.42 -4.23
C PRO A 30 33.67 8.12 -3.44
N LEU A 31 33.26 9.33 -3.86
CA LEU A 31 32.15 10.05 -3.21
C LEU A 31 30.82 9.29 -3.33
N TRP A 32 30.45 8.88 -4.54
CA TRP A 32 29.18 8.18 -4.79
C TRP A 32 29.14 6.83 -4.09
N SER A 33 30.21 6.04 -4.20
CA SER A 33 30.27 4.72 -3.58
C SER A 33 30.27 4.82 -2.05
N SER A 34 31.07 5.72 -1.47
CA SER A 34 31.11 5.91 -0.01
C SER A 34 29.78 6.38 0.57
N VAL A 35 29.12 7.36 -0.05
CA VAL A 35 27.82 7.85 0.44
C VAL A 35 26.75 6.79 0.25
N ALA A 36 26.81 6.00 -0.83
CA ALA A 36 25.86 4.92 -1.06
C ALA A 36 26.03 3.76 -0.08
N GLU A 37 27.26 3.41 0.30
CA GLU A 37 27.54 2.46 1.38
C GLU A 37 27.00 2.96 2.72
N GLU A 38 27.19 4.25 3.01
CA GLU A 38 26.68 4.85 4.24
C GLU A 38 25.14 4.82 4.29
N HIS A 39 24.46 5.21 3.21
CA HIS A 39 23.01 5.07 3.09
C HIS A 39 22.59 3.60 3.23
N TYR A 40 23.29 2.68 2.59
CA TYR A 40 22.94 1.25 2.67
C TYR A 40 23.04 0.71 4.10
N GLY A 41 24.08 1.09 4.85
CA GLY A 41 24.29 0.60 6.21
C GLY A 41 23.47 1.29 7.30
N LYS A 42 23.09 2.57 7.11
CA LYS A 42 22.44 3.38 8.16
C LYS A 42 20.96 3.66 7.92
N ARG A 43 20.43 3.33 6.76
CA ARG A 43 19.06 3.66 6.37
C ARG A 43 18.03 2.92 7.23
N LYS A 44 17.00 3.68 7.62
CA LYS A 44 15.88 3.18 8.39
C LYS A 44 14.58 3.61 7.74
N ASP A 45 13.75 2.63 7.44
CA ASP A 45 12.45 2.83 6.81
C ASP A 45 11.35 2.70 7.87
N TYR A 46 10.40 3.62 7.83
CA TYR A 46 9.32 3.73 8.79
C TYR A 46 7.96 3.68 8.11
N ALA A 47 6.96 3.23 8.87
CA ALA A 47 5.55 3.46 8.62
C ALA A 47 5.05 4.63 9.49
N PHE A 48 4.29 5.54 8.88
CA PHE A 48 3.49 6.52 9.61
C PHE A 48 2.08 5.97 9.76
N HIS A 49 1.62 5.84 11.01
CA HIS A 49 0.28 5.37 11.32
C HIS A 49 -0.57 6.53 11.80
N LEU A 50 -1.70 6.73 11.14
CA LEU A 50 -2.81 7.52 11.65
C LEU A 50 -3.93 6.56 12.05
N ILE A 51 -4.19 6.47 13.35
CA ILE A 51 -5.18 5.58 13.90
C ILE A 51 -6.38 6.40 14.36
N LYS A 52 -7.59 5.95 14.03
CA LYS A 52 -8.83 6.58 14.46
C LYS A 52 -9.80 5.55 15.01
N HIS A 53 -10.21 5.72 16.26
CA HIS A 53 -11.16 4.83 16.93
C HIS A 53 -12.21 5.63 17.67
N PHE A 54 -13.45 5.60 17.17
CA PHE A 54 -14.56 6.43 17.63
C PHE A 54 -14.17 7.93 17.72
N ASN A 55 -13.91 8.42 18.93
CA ASN A 55 -13.60 9.81 19.25
C ASN A 55 -12.11 10.05 19.52
N ALA A 56 -11.29 9.00 19.54
CA ALA A 56 -9.86 9.08 19.78
C ALA A 56 -9.07 8.96 18.48
N ASN A 57 -7.97 9.70 18.39
CA ASN A 57 -6.96 9.56 17.35
C ASN A 57 -5.63 9.19 18.00
N GLN A 58 -4.79 8.47 17.30
CA GLN A 58 -3.40 8.24 17.69
C GLN A 58 -2.52 8.37 16.46
N ILE A 59 -1.28 8.78 16.68
CA ILE A 59 -0.25 8.79 15.64
C ILE A 59 0.99 8.10 16.19
N THR A 60 1.56 7.20 15.38
CA THR A 60 2.80 6.51 15.75
C THR A 60 3.71 6.39 14.54
N MET A 61 5.02 6.39 14.79
CA MET A 61 6.03 5.98 13.82
C MET A 61 6.47 4.56 14.14
N GLN A 62 6.37 3.64 13.18
CA GLN A 62 6.84 2.27 13.35
C GLN A 62 8.06 2.02 12.48
N HIS A 63 9.11 1.41 13.02
CA HIS A 63 10.23 0.96 12.21
C HIS A 63 9.82 -0.32 11.47
N LEU A 64 10.09 -0.44 10.17
CA LEU A 64 9.60 -1.58 9.38
C LEU A 64 10.32 -2.90 9.68
N LEU A 65 11.53 -2.86 10.24
CA LEU A 65 12.34 -4.05 10.53
C LEU A 65 12.48 -4.35 12.03
N GLU A 66 12.04 -3.45 12.91
CA GLU A 66 12.22 -3.59 14.36
C GLU A 66 10.87 -3.54 15.05
N GLU A 67 10.68 -4.35 16.08
CA GLU A 67 9.49 -4.27 16.92
C GLU A 67 9.53 -3.00 17.77
N GLY A 68 8.51 -2.16 17.63
CA GLY A 68 8.34 -0.97 18.46
C GLY A 68 7.77 0.22 17.71
N HIS A 69 7.26 1.17 18.50
CA HIS A 69 6.80 2.45 17.99
C HIS A 69 7.65 3.57 18.59
N THR A 70 7.96 4.56 17.77
CA THR A 70 8.56 5.83 18.18
C THR A 70 7.47 6.89 18.18
N ASP A 71 7.54 7.77 19.17
CA ASP A 71 6.70 8.95 19.20
C ASP A 71 6.96 9.85 17.96
N PRO A 72 5.92 10.39 17.30
CA PRO A 72 6.08 11.21 16.10
C PRO A 72 6.91 12.48 16.33
N GLU A 73 6.84 13.08 17.52
CA GLU A 73 7.66 14.25 17.86
C GLU A 73 9.13 13.87 17.99
N GLN A 74 9.42 12.77 18.69
CA GLN A 74 10.77 12.24 18.80
C GLN A 74 11.33 11.90 17.42
N TRP A 75 10.52 11.27 16.56
CA TRP A 75 10.90 11.03 15.18
C TRP A 75 11.16 12.35 14.47
N LEU A 76 10.28 13.35 14.52
CA LEU A 76 10.51 14.64 13.84
C LEU A 76 11.77 15.38 14.30
N ARG A 77 12.19 15.21 15.56
CA ARG A 77 13.41 15.83 16.12
C ARG A 77 14.71 15.10 15.76
N SER A 78 14.65 13.84 15.32
CA SER A 78 15.86 13.08 15.00
C SER A 78 16.54 13.58 13.70
N ASP A 79 17.78 13.17 13.47
CA ASP A 79 18.45 13.42 12.19
C ASP A 79 17.74 12.64 11.06
N LYS A 80 17.26 13.36 10.03
CA LYS A 80 16.50 12.80 8.90
C LYS A 80 17.39 12.27 7.78
N THR A 81 18.71 12.44 7.87
CA THR A 81 19.65 12.12 6.77
C THR A 81 19.47 10.70 6.22
N TYR A 82 19.14 9.74 7.09
CA TYR A 82 18.98 8.32 6.74
C TYR A 82 17.58 7.74 7.03
N LEU A 83 16.62 8.58 7.43
CA LEU A 83 15.28 8.12 7.81
C LEU A 83 14.29 8.42 6.69
N ARG A 84 13.43 7.45 6.38
CA ARG A 84 12.39 7.62 5.36
C ARG A 84 11.07 7.05 5.83
N VAL A 85 9.98 7.62 5.33
CA VAL A 85 8.65 7.04 5.49
C VAL A 85 8.30 6.33 4.20
N ARG A 86 8.16 5.00 4.26
CA ARG A 86 7.84 4.15 3.11
C ARG A 86 6.40 3.69 3.09
N GLU A 87 5.74 3.72 4.24
CA GLU A 87 4.39 3.24 4.37
C GLU A 87 3.52 4.24 5.12
N LEU A 88 2.27 4.33 4.70
CA LEU A 88 1.25 5.17 5.30
C LEU A 88 0.07 4.30 5.67
N TRP A 89 -0.26 4.24 6.96
CA TRP A 89 -1.30 3.35 7.49
C TRP A 89 -2.44 4.15 8.11
N PHE A 90 -3.66 3.89 7.65
CA PHE A 90 -4.89 4.39 8.25
C PHE A 90 -5.66 3.25 8.90
N ASN A 91 -5.53 3.15 10.22
CA ASN A 91 -6.06 2.04 11.01
C ASN A 91 -7.21 2.48 11.92
N VAL A 92 -7.99 1.50 12.37
CA VAL A 92 -9.05 1.71 13.38
C VAL A 92 -8.75 1.09 14.73
N ILE A 93 -7.74 0.23 14.80
CA ILE A 93 -7.38 -0.46 16.05
C ILE A 93 -6.37 0.40 16.80
N LEU A 94 -6.77 0.91 17.96
CA LEU A 94 -5.88 1.67 18.85
C LEU A 94 -4.68 0.81 19.27
N SER A 95 -3.50 1.40 19.20
CA SER A 95 -2.36 0.88 19.91
C SER A 95 -2.55 1.16 21.40
N ARG A 96 -2.42 0.12 22.23
CA ARG A 96 -2.51 0.28 23.69
C ARG A 96 -1.39 1.14 24.27
N SER A 97 -0.32 1.37 23.51
CA SER A 97 0.90 2.06 23.98
C SER A 97 1.02 3.50 23.50
N ALA A 98 0.11 3.99 22.65
CA ALA A 98 0.18 5.35 22.11
C ALA A 98 -0.80 6.29 22.83
N PRO A 99 -0.42 7.55 23.07
CA PRO A 99 -1.34 8.52 23.67
C PRO A 99 -2.47 8.86 22.70
N GLU A 100 -3.69 8.98 23.24
CA GLU A 100 -4.82 9.52 22.49
C GLU A 100 -4.67 11.03 22.33
N ILE A 101 -4.93 11.51 21.12
CA ILE A 101 -4.85 12.92 20.74
C ILE A 101 -6.15 13.38 20.10
N THR A 102 -6.38 14.69 20.16
CA THR A 102 -7.50 15.35 19.48
C THR A 102 -7.34 15.26 17.96
N LEU A 103 -8.43 15.51 17.24
CA LEU A 103 -8.40 15.52 15.78
C LEU A 103 -7.53 16.66 15.24
N GLU A 104 -7.57 17.81 15.88
CA GLU A 104 -6.78 18.99 15.54
C GLU A 104 -5.28 18.71 15.73
N GLU A 105 -4.89 18.07 16.83
CA GLU A 105 -3.51 17.60 17.02
C GLU A 105 -3.11 16.58 15.96
N ALA A 106 -3.96 15.59 15.68
CA ALA A 106 -3.69 14.60 14.66
C ALA A 106 -3.48 15.23 13.27
N LEU A 107 -4.28 16.24 12.94
CA LEU A 107 -4.12 17.01 11.70
C LEU A 107 -2.81 17.78 11.67
N GLN A 108 -2.44 18.47 12.76
CA GLN A 108 -1.18 19.23 12.84
C GLN A 108 0.04 18.32 12.68
N TRP A 109 0.06 17.17 13.37
CA TRP A 109 1.14 16.18 13.21
C TRP A 109 1.20 15.62 11.79
N SER A 110 0.05 15.30 11.21
CA SER A 110 -0.04 14.82 9.83
C SER A 110 0.51 15.84 8.82
N LEU A 111 0.18 17.12 8.98
CA LEU A 111 0.69 18.20 8.13
C LEU A 111 2.21 18.33 8.24
N ARG A 112 2.77 18.21 9.46
CA ARG A 112 4.23 18.21 9.69
C ARG A 112 4.93 17.01 9.06
N MET A 113 4.23 15.89 8.90
CA MET A 113 4.77 14.68 8.28
C MET A 113 4.70 14.69 6.75
N ALA A 114 3.78 15.45 6.16
CA ALA A 114 3.55 15.47 4.71
C ALA A 114 4.81 15.66 3.84
N PRO A 115 5.80 16.51 4.20
CA PRO A 115 7.04 16.66 3.42
C PRO A 115 7.88 15.40 3.31
N TYR A 116 7.71 14.44 4.23
CA TYR A 116 8.49 13.19 4.27
C TYR A 116 7.80 12.02 3.54
N LEU A 117 6.65 12.27 2.89
CA LEU A 117 5.83 11.27 2.19
C LEU A 117 5.99 11.38 0.66
N ASN A 118 7.22 11.47 0.17
CA ASN A 118 7.54 11.74 -1.24
C ASN A 118 7.82 10.46 -2.07
N ASP A 119 8.05 9.33 -1.43
CA ASP A 119 8.34 8.06 -2.09
C ASP A 119 7.73 6.87 -1.34
N LEU A 120 6.41 6.83 -1.27
CA LEU A 120 5.70 5.76 -0.56
C LEU A 120 5.78 4.46 -1.36
N ASN A 121 6.17 3.38 -0.70
CA ASN A 121 5.99 2.04 -1.24
C ASN A 121 4.52 1.65 -1.17
N GLU A 122 3.89 1.87 -0.02
CA GLU A 122 2.52 1.41 0.22
C GLU A 122 1.68 2.44 0.98
N ILE A 123 0.40 2.53 0.62
CA ILE A 123 -0.62 3.19 1.42
C ILE A 123 -1.66 2.15 1.78
N ILE A 124 -1.92 1.99 3.07
CA ILE A 124 -2.88 1.02 3.63
C ILE A 124 -4.01 1.78 4.29
N LEU A 125 -5.24 1.53 3.84
CA LEU A 125 -6.45 2.15 4.37
C LEU A 125 -7.46 1.07 4.75
N PHE A 126 -7.66 0.87 6.04
CA PHE A 126 -8.75 0.02 6.53
C PHE A 126 -10.05 0.81 6.62
N HIS A 127 -10.01 2.02 7.18
CA HIS A 127 -11.18 2.87 7.26
C HIS A 127 -10.80 4.33 7.59
N LEU A 128 -11.19 5.26 6.73
CA LEU A 128 -11.02 6.70 6.97
C LEU A 128 -12.29 7.34 7.61
N GLY A 129 -13.41 6.63 7.62
CA GLY A 129 -14.74 7.14 7.99
C GLY A 129 -15.18 8.36 7.17
N GLY A 130 -16.21 9.08 7.63
CA GLY A 130 -16.73 10.28 6.96
C GLY A 130 -15.83 11.53 7.02
N LYS A 131 -14.53 11.38 7.31
CA LYS A 131 -13.57 12.50 7.39
C LYS A 131 -12.42 12.35 6.39
N LYS A 132 -12.59 11.54 5.33
CA LYS A 132 -11.56 11.28 4.30
C LYS A 132 -10.97 12.57 3.72
N GLU A 133 -11.81 13.59 3.55
CA GLU A 133 -11.44 14.90 3.01
C GLU A 133 -10.42 15.64 3.88
N ARG A 134 -10.44 15.47 5.20
CA ARG A 134 -9.52 16.19 6.10
C ARG A 134 -8.08 15.72 6.02
N PHE A 135 -7.86 14.51 5.53
CA PHE A 135 -6.54 13.89 5.41
C PHE A 135 -6.21 13.54 3.95
N ASP A 136 -6.85 14.22 2.99
CA ASP A 136 -6.62 13.95 1.57
C ASP A 136 -5.19 14.22 1.15
N PHE A 137 -4.53 15.23 1.72
CA PHE A 137 -3.11 15.51 1.51
C PHE A 137 -2.16 14.37 1.94
N LEU A 138 -2.64 13.41 2.75
CA LEU A 138 -1.91 12.20 3.10
C LEU A 138 -2.18 11.06 2.11
N TRP A 139 -3.45 10.69 1.89
CA TRP A 139 -3.76 9.53 1.06
C TRP A 139 -3.72 9.83 -0.44
N LYS A 140 -3.92 11.09 -0.89
CA LYS A 140 -3.70 11.52 -2.28
C LYS A 140 -2.21 11.72 -2.57
N ARG A 141 -1.41 10.69 -2.27
CA ARG A 141 0.04 10.66 -2.56
C ARG A 141 0.33 9.51 -3.51
N PRO A 142 1.28 9.67 -4.44
CA PRO A 142 1.76 8.57 -5.24
C PRO A 142 2.40 7.48 -4.37
N CYS A 143 2.05 6.22 -4.65
CA CYS A 143 2.62 5.02 -4.04
C CYS A 143 2.74 3.89 -5.07
N HIS A 144 3.50 2.83 -4.76
CA HIS A 144 3.55 1.63 -5.63
C HIS A 144 2.37 0.70 -5.41
N THR A 145 1.98 0.51 -4.14
CA THR A 145 0.91 -0.39 -3.73
C THR A 145 -0.16 0.39 -2.96
N LEU A 146 -1.43 0.17 -3.30
CA LEU A 146 -2.55 0.68 -2.53
C LEU A 146 -3.33 -0.50 -1.92
N SER A 147 -3.32 -0.60 -0.61
CA SER A 147 -4.13 -1.57 0.14
C SER A 147 -5.37 -0.88 0.69
N TYR A 148 -6.54 -1.11 0.08
CA TYR A 148 -7.82 -0.46 0.39
C TYR A 148 -8.89 -1.46 0.84
N TYR A 149 -9.06 -1.60 2.15
CA TYR A 149 -9.97 -2.57 2.79
C TYR A 149 -11.22 -1.90 3.36
N ASN A 150 -11.81 -0.96 2.61
CA ASN A 150 -13.05 -0.32 3.04
C ASN A 150 -14.25 -1.21 2.70
N TYR A 151 -14.98 -1.65 3.73
CA TYR A 151 -16.21 -2.44 3.56
C TYR A 151 -17.39 -1.63 3.03
N PHE A 152 -17.32 -0.30 3.06
CA PHE A 152 -18.32 0.56 2.46
C PHE A 152 -17.92 0.80 1.00
N GLU A 153 -18.81 0.50 0.05
CA GLU A 153 -18.70 0.52 -1.43
C GLU A 153 -18.19 1.84 -2.06
N ASP A 154 -17.64 2.75 -1.27
CA ASP A 154 -16.98 3.95 -1.74
C ASP A 154 -15.67 3.60 -2.47
N THR A 155 -15.67 3.74 -3.78
CA THR A 155 -14.50 3.53 -4.64
C THR A 155 -13.70 4.81 -4.90
N SER A 156 -14.00 5.94 -4.24
CA SER A 156 -13.37 7.24 -4.52
C SER A 156 -11.85 7.24 -4.35
N VAL A 157 -11.33 6.61 -3.29
CA VAL A 157 -9.88 6.49 -3.04
C VAL A 157 -9.23 5.66 -4.15
N LEU A 158 -9.79 4.49 -4.43
CA LEU A 158 -9.31 3.60 -5.47
C LEU A 158 -9.30 4.31 -6.83
N ARG A 159 -10.41 4.95 -7.21
CA ARG A 159 -10.54 5.74 -8.44
C ARG A 159 -9.48 6.84 -8.53
N TRP A 160 -9.27 7.59 -7.45
CA TRP A 160 -8.27 8.66 -7.45
C TRP A 160 -6.87 8.11 -7.76
N HIS A 161 -6.46 7.01 -7.12
CA HIS A 161 -5.15 6.41 -7.38
C HIS A 161 -5.05 5.84 -8.80
N LEU A 162 -6.09 5.18 -9.30
CA LEU A 162 -6.11 4.69 -10.68
C LEU A 162 -6.03 5.82 -11.72
N GLN A 163 -6.50 7.03 -11.40
CA GLN A 163 -6.46 8.17 -12.32
C GLN A 163 -5.19 9.04 -12.17
N ASN A 164 -4.66 9.18 -10.96
CA ASN A 164 -3.67 10.22 -10.63
C ASN A 164 -2.33 9.67 -10.12
N ASN A 165 -2.22 8.35 -9.87
CA ASN A 165 -0.98 7.74 -9.39
C ASN A 165 -0.29 6.96 -10.52
N ASP A 166 0.65 7.61 -11.19
CA ASP A 166 1.44 7.00 -12.27
C ASP A 166 2.45 5.96 -11.77
N ARG A 167 2.67 5.90 -10.46
CA ARG A 167 3.58 4.95 -9.83
C ARG A 167 2.88 3.69 -9.37
N LEU A 168 1.55 3.66 -9.41
CA LEU A 168 0.75 2.55 -8.93
C LEU A 168 1.01 1.32 -9.80
N LYS A 169 1.46 0.24 -9.16
CA LYS A 169 1.71 -1.05 -9.80
C LYS A 169 0.70 -2.10 -9.35
N SER A 170 0.26 -2.01 -8.09
CA SER A 170 -0.71 -2.95 -7.56
C SER A 170 -1.72 -2.33 -6.59
N THR A 171 -2.87 -2.99 -6.49
CA THR A 171 -3.93 -2.66 -5.53
C THR A 171 -4.39 -3.91 -4.81
N ASN A 172 -4.51 -3.85 -3.49
CA ASN A 172 -5.06 -4.91 -2.66
C ASN A 172 -6.38 -4.43 -2.06
N THR A 173 -7.47 -5.17 -2.22
CA THR A 173 -8.78 -4.74 -1.70
C THR A 173 -9.58 -5.89 -1.09
N CYS A 174 -10.74 -5.57 -0.51
CA CYS A 174 -11.80 -6.56 -0.37
C CYS A 174 -12.34 -6.96 -1.75
N LEU A 175 -13.06 -8.08 -1.84
CA LEU A 175 -13.72 -8.50 -3.07
C LEU A 175 -14.82 -7.53 -3.50
N PHE A 176 -14.70 -7.00 -4.71
CA PHE A 176 -15.77 -6.27 -5.40
C PHE A 176 -16.52 -7.22 -6.34
N SER A 177 -17.78 -6.94 -6.63
CA SER A 177 -18.39 -7.51 -7.84
C SER A 177 -17.83 -6.80 -9.07
N TYR A 178 -17.83 -7.47 -10.22
CA TYR A 178 -17.39 -6.89 -11.48
C TYR A 178 -18.15 -5.62 -11.82
N ASP A 179 -19.47 -5.60 -11.59
CA ASP A 179 -20.33 -4.46 -11.92
C ASP A 179 -20.01 -3.22 -11.07
N ASP A 180 -19.62 -3.40 -9.80
CA ASP A 180 -19.29 -2.28 -8.89
C ASP A 180 -18.07 -1.48 -9.34
N VAL A 181 -17.15 -2.13 -10.07
CA VAL A 181 -15.86 -1.55 -10.46
C VAL A 181 -15.63 -1.57 -11.97
N ARG A 182 -16.66 -1.90 -12.75
CA ARG A 182 -16.58 -2.05 -14.21
C ARG A 182 -16.00 -0.82 -14.90
N ASP A 183 -16.34 0.36 -14.40
CA ASP A 183 -15.88 1.63 -14.96
C ASP A 183 -14.44 1.99 -14.59
N LEU A 184 -13.83 1.27 -13.64
CA LEU A 184 -12.42 1.40 -13.26
C LEU A 184 -11.50 0.49 -14.09
N LEU A 185 -12.02 -0.60 -14.63
CA LEU A 185 -11.22 -1.62 -15.33
C LEU A 185 -10.41 -1.09 -16.53
N PRO A 186 -10.90 -0.14 -17.35
CA PRO A 186 -10.09 0.45 -18.42
C PRO A 186 -8.80 1.11 -17.90
N LEU A 187 -8.85 1.74 -16.72
CA LEU A 187 -7.68 2.37 -16.09
C LEU A 187 -6.68 1.31 -15.60
N CYS A 188 -7.18 0.19 -15.07
CA CYS A 188 -6.32 -0.94 -14.67
C CYS A 188 -5.59 -1.54 -15.88
N ALA A 189 -6.28 -1.65 -17.02
CA ALA A 189 -5.71 -2.14 -18.27
C ALA A 189 -4.65 -1.17 -18.82
N GLU A 190 -4.95 0.12 -18.88
CA GLU A 190 -4.01 1.17 -19.33
C GLU A 190 -2.71 1.16 -18.52
N LYS A 191 -2.82 0.98 -17.20
CA LYS A 191 -1.67 0.97 -16.28
C LYS A 191 -1.00 -0.40 -16.14
N ARG A 192 -1.52 -1.46 -16.76
CA ARG A 192 -1.04 -2.84 -16.60
C ARG A 192 -0.91 -3.26 -15.14
N LEU A 193 -1.97 -2.94 -14.38
CA LEU A 193 -2.00 -3.10 -12.94
C LEU A 193 -2.08 -4.59 -12.54
N THR A 194 -1.65 -4.91 -11.32
CA THR A 194 -2.08 -6.14 -10.62
C THR A 194 -3.08 -5.78 -9.51
N TRP A 195 -4.27 -6.34 -9.55
CA TRP A 195 -5.29 -6.16 -8.52
C TRP A 195 -5.55 -7.47 -7.78
N GLU A 196 -5.20 -7.52 -6.50
CA GLU A 196 -5.50 -8.64 -5.61
C GLU A 196 -6.70 -8.31 -4.71
N MET A 197 -7.63 -9.24 -4.58
CA MET A 197 -8.82 -9.11 -3.74
C MET A 197 -8.84 -10.23 -2.71
N THR A 198 -8.88 -9.87 -1.44
CA THR A 198 -8.89 -10.82 -0.32
C THR A 198 -10.29 -10.90 0.29
N PHE A 199 -10.78 -12.11 0.56
CA PHE A 199 -12.12 -12.32 1.12
C PHE A 199 -12.28 -13.67 1.84
N PRO A 200 -13.19 -13.78 2.81
CA PRO A 200 -13.58 -15.07 3.38
C PRO A 200 -14.42 -15.89 2.38
N LEU A 201 -14.22 -17.20 2.31
CA LEU A 201 -14.97 -18.06 1.39
C LEU A 201 -16.40 -18.31 1.88
N ASN A 202 -17.38 -17.67 1.25
CA ASN A 202 -18.81 -17.87 1.51
C ASN A 202 -19.62 -17.71 0.21
N SER A 203 -20.91 -18.06 0.24
CA SER A 203 -21.77 -18.03 -0.96
C SER A 203 -21.89 -16.64 -1.59
N ASN A 204 -21.93 -15.57 -0.79
CA ASN A 204 -22.03 -14.20 -1.31
C ASN A 204 -20.77 -13.80 -2.06
N ASN A 205 -19.60 -14.06 -1.46
CA ASN A 205 -18.32 -13.74 -2.10
C ASN A 205 -18.09 -14.60 -3.35
N LEU A 206 -18.48 -15.89 -3.33
CA LEU A 206 -18.41 -16.73 -4.52
C LEU A 206 -19.28 -16.19 -5.66
N ASN A 207 -20.48 -15.67 -5.35
CA ASN A 207 -21.31 -15.01 -6.37
C ASN A 207 -20.61 -13.77 -6.93
N SER A 208 -19.94 -12.97 -6.10
CA SER A 208 -19.13 -11.85 -6.58
C SER A 208 -17.97 -12.32 -7.46
N VAL A 209 -17.21 -13.37 -7.10
CA VAL A 209 -16.15 -13.91 -7.97
C VAL A 209 -16.72 -14.38 -9.32
N LYS A 210 -17.91 -15.00 -9.35
CA LYS A 210 -18.56 -15.42 -10.59
C LYS A 210 -18.86 -14.27 -11.53
N THR A 211 -19.14 -13.07 -11.03
CA THR A 211 -19.31 -11.89 -11.89
C THR A 211 -18.04 -11.53 -12.67
N TRP A 212 -16.86 -11.93 -12.18
CA TRP A 212 -15.58 -11.71 -12.86
C TRP A 212 -15.23 -12.78 -13.90
N GLN A 213 -15.99 -13.88 -13.95
CA GLN A 213 -15.71 -15.02 -14.81
C GLN A 213 -15.65 -14.60 -16.29
N GLY A 214 -16.63 -13.82 -16.75
CA GLY A 214 -16.75 -13.47 -18.18
C GLY A 214 -16.82 -14.74 -19.03
N ASP A 215 -15.92 -14.86 -20.01
CA ASP A 215 -15.82 -16.04 -20.89
C ASP A 215 -15.06 -17.24 -20.28
N ALA A 216 -14.47 -17.07 -19.09
CA ALA A 216 -13.79 -18.17 -18.41
C ALA A 216 -14.81 -19.25 -18.01
N GLN A 217 -14.54 -20.53 -18.27
CA GLN A 217 -15.46 -21.62 -17.87
C GLN A 217 -15.11 -22.13 -16.46
N TRP A 218 -15.33 -21.30 -15.44
CA TRP A 218 -15.01 -21.65 -14.05
C TRP A 218 -16.15 -22.36 -13.30
N ASP A 219 -17.34 -22.43 -13.88
CA ASP A 219 -18.54 -23.03 -13.24
C ASP A 219 -18.33 -24.46 -12.73
N GLU A 220 -17.49 -25.24 -13.41
CA GLU A 220 -17.16 -26.62 -13.00
C GLU A 220 -16.06 -26.71 -11.94
N ILE A 221 -15.34 -25.61 -11.68
CA ILE A 221 -14.15 -25.54 -10.81
C ILE A 221 -14.50 -24.91 -9.45
N TYR A 222 -15.58 -24.14 -9.36
CA TYR A 222 -15.95 -23.49 -8.10
C TYR A 222 -16.33 -24.49 -7.01
N PRO A 223 -15.86 -24.28 -5.77
CA PRO A 223 -16.27 -25.12 -4.65
C PRO A 223 -17.78 -24.96 -4.36
N THR A 224 -18.49 -26.07 -4.20
CA THR A 224 -19.90 -26.05 -3.79
C THR A 224 -19.98 -25.83 -2.27
N VAL A 225 -20.67 -24.79 -1.81
CA VAL A 225 -20.86 -24.54 -0.37
C VAL A 225 -22.12 -25.29 0.09
N PRO A 226 -22.09 -26.13 1.17
CA PRO A 226 -21.08 -26.18 2.24
C PRO A 226 -19.97 -27.25 2.11
N ALA A 227 -19.97 -28.09 1.08
CA ALA A 227 -18.95 -29.15 0.89
C ALA A 227 -17.67 -28.58 0.24
N GLN A 228 -16.88 -27.81 1.01
CA GLN A 228 -15.69 -27.13 0.48
C GLN A 228 -14.46 -28.07 0.47
N PRO A 229 -13.74 -28.20 -0.66
CA PRO A 229 -12.39 -28.73 -0.64
C PRO A 229 -11.49 -27.84 0.24
N GLU A 230 -10.57 -28.44 1.00
CA GLU A 230 -9.75 -27.72 1.97
C GLU A 230 -8.95 -26.56 1.36
N LYS A 231 -8.56 -26.70 0.09
CA LYS A 231 -7.88 -25.68 -0.70
C LYS A 231 -8.04 -25.98 -2.19
N GLY A 232 -7.86 -24.98 -3.02
CA GLY A 232 -7.78 -25.16 -4.46
C GLY A 232 -7.48 -23.87 -5.20
N MET A 233 -7.43 -23.99 -6.53
CA MET A 233 -7.07 -22.91 -7.42
C MET A 233 -7.85 -23.02 -8.74
N ALA A 234 -8.28 -21.88 -9.28
CA ALA A 234 -8.76 -21.74 -10.64
C ALA A 234 -7.94 -20.66 -11.35
N PHE A 235 -7.72 -20.84 -12.64
CA PHE A 235 -6.83 -20.01 -13.43
C PHE A 235 -7.43 -19.74 -14.80
N TYR A 236 -7.24 -18.54 -15.30
CA TYR A 236 -7.58 -18.12 -16.67
C TYR A 236 -6.53 -17.13 -17.16
N GLU A 237 -6.13 -17.26 -18.42
CA GLU A 237 -5.17 -16.35 -19.04
C GLU A 237 -5.46 -16.23 -20.53
N ASP A 238 -5.46 -14.99 -21.03
CA ASP A 238 -5.47 -14.67 -22.45
C ASP A 238 -4.33 -13.69 -22.79
N GLU A 239 -4.40 -13.06 -23.98
CA GLU A 239 -3.40 -12.09 -24.46
C GLU A 239 -3.32 -10.83 -23.58
N HIS A 240 -4.40 -10.44 -22.91
CA HIS A 240 -4.53 -9.15 -22.23
C HIS A 240 -4.66 -9.26 -20.72
N ILE A 241 -5.20 -10.36 -20.21
CA ILE A 241 -5.50 -10.52 -18.78
C ILE A 241 -5.15 -11.91 -18.28
N ARG A 242 -4.69 -11.97 -17.04
CA ARG A 242 -4.57 -13.17 -16.21
C ARG A 242 -5.47 -13.02 -15.00
N LYS A 243 -6.26 -14.04 -14.70
CA LYS A 243 -7.09 -14.12 -13.51
C LYS A 243 -6.78 -15.40 -12.73
N GLU A 244 -6.59 -15.28 -11.43
CA GLU A 244 -6.23 -16.38 -10.55
C GLU A 244 -7.11 -16.33 -9.31
N PHE A 245 -7.82 -17.42 -9.03
CA PHE A 245 -8.64 -17.58 -7.84
C PHE A 245 -8.04 -18.68 -6.96
N LEU A 246 -7.57 -18.30 -5.78
CA LEU A 246 -7.04 -19.20 -4.77
C LEU A 246 -8.01 -19.26 -3.59
N TRP A 247 -8.37 -20.45 -3.13
CA TRP A 247 -9.22 -20.60 -1.94
C TRP A 247 -8.64 -21.55 -0.91
N SER A 248 -9.02 -21.30 0.34
CA SER A 248 -8.66 -22.08 1.52
C SER A 248 -9.83 -22.12 2.48
N SER A 249 -10.12 -23.29 3.06
CA SER A 249 -11.17 -23.43 4.07
C SER A 249 -10.76 -22.91 5.45
N ARG A 250 -9.45 -22.77 5.70
CA ARG A 250 -8.87 -22.36 6.99
C ARG A 250 -8.27 -20.94 6.98
N GLY A 251 -8.29 -20.27 5.84
CA GLY A 251 -7.66 -18.96 5.66
C GLY A 251 -8.41 -18.07 4.68
N PRO A 252 -7.89 -16.86 4.40
CA PRO A 252 -8.44 -16.01 3.35
C PRO A 252 -8.36 -16.69 1.98
N SER A 253 -9.33 -16.37 1.13
CA SER A 253 -9.28 -16.63 -0.30
C SER A 253 -8.83 -15.36 -1.03
N PHE A 254 -8.21 -15.55 -2.18
CA PHE A 254 -7.61 -14.49 -2.98
C PHE A 254 -8.13 -14.58 -4.41
N PHE A 255 -8.48 -13.44 -4.98
CA PHE A 255 -8.78 -13.31 -6.39
C PHE A 255 -7.88 -12.23 -7.00
N THR A 256 -7.00 -12.63 -7.90
CA THR A 256 -5.99 -11.76 -8.47
C THR A 256 -6.22 -11.58 -9.96
N VAL A 257 -6.27 -10.33 -10.41
CA VAL A 257 -6.36 -9.95 -11.82
C VAL A 257 -5.10 -9.18 -12.21
N THR A 258 -4.41 -9.61 -13.25
CA THR A 258 -3.21 -8.95 -13.79
C THR A 258 -3.44 -8.60 -15.26
N TRP A 259 -3.29 -7.32 -15.60
CA TRP A 259 -3.38 -6.82 -16.97
C TRP A 259 -1.98 -6.77 -17.62
N LYS A 260 -1.87 -7.15 -18.90
CA LYS A 260 -0.60 -7.34 -19.63
C LYS A 260 -0.22 -6.18 -20.56
#